data_AF-A0A2S6SBJ1-F1
#
_entry.id   AF-A0A2S6SBJ1-F1
#
_cell.length_a   1.000
_cell.length_b   1.000
_cell.length_c   1.000
_cell.angle_alpha   90.00
_cell.angle_beta   90.00
_cell.angle_gamma   90.00
#
_symmetry.space_group_name_H-M   'P 1'
#
loop_
_entity.id
_entity.type
_entity.pdbx_description
1 polymer ?
#
loop_
_entity_poly.entity_id
_entity_poly.type
_entity_poly.pdbx_seq_one_letter_code
_entity_poly.pdbx_strand_id
1 'polypeptide(L)'
;MNHKIISWFFSILLLQGNLVVAEESGGMPQLNPEYYSSQIFWLVFFFSILFLLSHFFFLPRIASIRSKREELIDDCISESKRINNEIETIVAKMENDLERAKEEFDIAIKKAYDQNKEIYEEKIKLINEGFENKKVKLSKNFLDSKNDITKNIQKYSISLSDQIYQIIMKEKIKGNVNDFNKIVGEDS
;
A
#
# COMPACT_ATOMS: atom_id res chain seq x y z
N MET A 1 -29.99 4.61 -52.01
CA MET A 1 -30.93 5.42 -52.82
C MET A 1 -30.51 5.29 -54.27
N ASN A 2 -31.39 4.74 -55.10
CA ASN A 2 -31.02 3.97 -56.29
C ASN A 2 -30.20 4.77 -57.32
N HIS A 3 -28.95 4.35 -57.54
CA HIS A 3 -28.10 4.84 -58.64
C HIS A 3 -28.79 4.73 -60.00
N LYS A 4 -29.72 3.77 -60.15
CA LYS A 4 -30.59 3.62 -61.31
C LYS A 4 -31.59 4.77 -61.50
N ILE A 5 -32.11 5.37 -60.43
CA ILE A 5 -33.04 6.51 -60.50
C ILE A 5 -32.29 7.77 -60.91
N ILE A 6 -31.09 8.00 -60.35
CA ILE A 6 -30.23 9.13 -60.74
C ILE A 6 -29.75 8.98 -62.20
N SER A 7 -29.33 7.78 -62.61
CA SER A 7 -28.95 7.50 -64.00
C SER A 7 -30.12 7.60 -64.99
N TRP A 8 -31.34 7.27 -64.56
CA TRP A 8 -32.55 7.39 -65.36
C TRP A 8 -33.01 8.85 -65.47
N PHE A 9 -32.92 9.62 -64.38
CA PHE A 9 -33.15 11.07 -64.38
C PHE A 9 -32.12 11.79 -65.27
N PHE A 10 -30.85 11.39 -65.20
CA PHE A 10 -29.77 11.94 -66.02
C PHE A 10 -29.92 11.56 -67.50
N SER A 11 -30.43 10.35 -67.80
CA SER A 11 -30.79 9.94 -69.16
C SER A 11 -31.99 10.70 -69.71
N ILE A 12 -33.00 10.97 -68.89
CA ILE A 12 -34.18 11.76 -69.29
C ILE A 12 -33.82 13.24 -69.51
N LEU A 13 -32.91 13.79 -68.68
CA LEU A 13 -32.39 15.15 -68.84
C LEU A 13 -31.57 15.29 -70.14
N LEU A 14 -30.87 14.24 -70.57
CA LEU A 14 -30.13 14.20 -71.84
C LEU A 14 -31.02 13.96 -73.08
N LEU A 15 -32.25 13.48 -72.91
CA LEU A 15 -33.13 13.09 -74.03
C LEU A 15 -34.09 14.21 -74.48
N GLN A 16 -34.19 15.34 -73.78
CA GLN A 16 -35.13 16.44 -74.09
C GLN A 16 -34.56 17.50 -75.05
N GLY A 17 -33.76 17.10 -76.04
CA GLY A 17 -33.48 17.96 -77.18
C GLY A 17 -34.69 18.03 -78.10
N ASN A 18 -35.56 19.04 -77.96
CA ASN A 18 -36.63 19.29 -78.94
C ASN A 18 -35.99 19.59 -80.32
N LEU A 19 -36.31 18.77 -81.32
CA LEU A 19 -36.04 19.05 -82.74
C LEU A 19 -36.93 20.21 -83.18
N VAL A 20 -36.38 21.42 -83.21
CA VAL A 20 -37.01 22.54 -83.92
C VAL A 20 -36.43 22.60 -85.32
N VAL A 21 -37.32 22.48 -86.30
CA VAL A 21 -37.02 22.69 -87.73
C VAL A 21 -37.07 24.19 -87.99
N ALA A 22 -35.98 24.76 -88.48
CA ALA A 22 -35.97 26.11 -89.05
C ALA A 22 -35.06 26.14 -90.30
N GLU A 23 -35.56 26.87 -91.30
CA GLU A 23 -35.15 26.97 -92.70
C GLU A 23 -33.89 27.85 -92.90
N GLU A 24 -33.14 27.54 -93.97
CA GLU A 24 -32.03 28.26 -94.62
C GLU A 24 -31.11 29.22 -93.80
N SER A 25 -29.95 28.72 -93.37
CA SER A 25 -28.62 29.29 -93.68
C SER A 25 -27.50 28.45 -93.03
N GLY A 26 -26.40 28.26 -93.76
CA GLY A 26 -25.38 27.23 -93.50
C GLY A 26 -24.74 27.24 -92.10
N GLY A 27 -24.83 26.10 -91.44
CA GLY A 27 -24.15 25.72 -90.20
C GLY A 27 -24.64 24.34 -89.75
N MET A 28 -23.84 23.57 -89.00
CA MET A 28 -24.35 22.31 -88.43
C MET A 28 -25.60 22.63 -87.57
N PRO A 29 -26.76 21.98 -87.79
CA PRO A 29 -28.03 22.34 -87.12
C PRO A 29 -27.98 22.38 -85.59
N GLN A 30 -26.99 21.71 -84.98
CA GLN A 30 -26.77 21.67 -83.53
C GLN A 30 -26.13 22.94 -82.94
N LEU A 31 -25.51 23.79 -83.77
CA LEU A 31 -24.78 24.99 -83.33
C LEU A 31 -25.58 26.29 -83.54
N ASN A 32 -26.89 26.17 -83.73
CA ASN A 32 -27.79 27.31 -83.91
C ASN A 32 -27.88 28.11 -82.60
N PRO A 33 -27.37 29.38 -82.56
CA PRO A 33 -27.28 30.15 -81.33
C PRO A 33 -28.62 30.48 -80.67
N GLU A 34 -29.71 30.40 -81.43
CA GLU A 34 -31.06 30.69 -80.98
C GLU A 34 -31.52 29.79 -79.82
N TYR A 35 -31.03 28.54 -79.74
CA TYR A 35 -31.43 27.61 -78.68
C TYR A 35 -30.56 27.69 -77.41
N TYR A 36 -29.39 28.34 -77.47
CA TYR A 36 -28.49 28.43 -76.33
C TYR A 36 -29.09 29.21 -75.16
N SER A 37 -29.83 30.29 -75.43
CA SER A 37 -30.48 31.10 -74.39
C SER A 37 -31.46 30.28 -73.53
N SER A 38 -32.26 29.40 -74.17
CA SER A 38 -33.20 28.54 -73.46
C SER A 38 -32.50 27.42 -72.68
N GLN A 39 -31.47 26.80 -73.25
CA GLN A 39 -30.67 25.78 -72.56
C GLN A 39 -29.98 26.34 -71.31
N ILE A 40 -29.41 27.54 -71.41
CA ILE A 40 -28.78 28.23 -70.28
C ILE A 40 -29.82 28.57 -69.20
N PHE A 41 -31.02 29.03 -69.60
CA PHE A 41 -32.10 29.29 -68.65
C PHE A 41 -32.49 28.04 -67.84
N TRP A 42 -32.75 26.92 -68.52
CA TRP A 42 -33.09 25.66 -67.84
C TRP A 42 -31.94 25.11 -67.01
N LEU A 43 -30.70 25.22 -67.48
CA LEU A 43 -29.51 24.84 -66.73
C LEU A 43 -29.43 25.61 -65.41
N VAL A 44 -29.55 26.95 -65.46
CA VAL A 44 -29.53 27.80 -64.26
C VAL A 44 -30.71 27.48 -63.34
N PHE A 45 -31.89 27.21 -63.89
CA PHE A 45 -33.08 26.84 -63.11
C PHE A 45 -32.88 25.53 -62.33
N PHE A 46 -32.51 24.44 -63.02
CA PHE A 46 -32.25 23.15 -62.37
C PHE A 46 -31.04 23.20 -61.43
N PHE A 47 -29.97 23.90 -61.82
CA PHE A 47 -28.79 24.09 -60.98
C PHE A 47 -29.15 24.86 -59.70
N SER A 48 -29.98 25.90 -59.79
CA SER A 48 -30.44 26.67 -58.62
C SER A 48 -31.26 25.80 -57.67
N ILE A 49 -32.18 24.98 -58.19
CA ILE A 49 -32.97 24.05 -57.36
C ILE A 49 -32.04 23.02 -56.67
N LEU A 50 -31.10 22.41 -57.41
CA LEU A 50 -30.14 21.48 -56.83
C LEU A 50 -29.23 22.14 -55.80
N PHE A 51 -28.79 23.37 -56.05
CA PHE A 51 -27.97 24.15 -55.12
C PHE A 51 -28.73 24.43 -53.82
N LEU A 52 -30.00 24.86 -53.91
CA LEU A 52 -30.85 25.08 -52.74
C LEU A 52 -31.08 23.80 -51.95
N LEU A 53 -31.34 22.67 -52.63
CA LEU A 53 -31.49 21.38 -51.96
C LEU A 53 -30.20 20.92 -51.29
N SER A 54 -29.05 21.10 -51.94
CA SER A 54 -27.71 20.82 -51.38
C SER A 54 -27.44 21.67 -50.14
N HIS A 55 -27.70 22.97 -50.25
CA HIS A 55 -27.50 23.94 -49.19
C HIS A 55 -28.36 23.64 -47.96
N PHE A 56 -29.64 23.34 -48.16
CA PHE A 56 -30.58 23.18 -47.04
C PHE A 56 -30.66 21.75 -46.49
N PHE A 57 -30.23 20.72 -47.21
CA PHE A 57 -30.34 19.33 -46.75
C PHE A 57 -28.99 18.65 -46.53
N PHE A 58 -28.06 18.75 -47.47
CA PHE A 58 -26.80 18.02 -47.41
C PHE A 58 -25.81 18.67 -46.45
N LEU A 59 -25.63 20.00 -46.53
CA LEU A 59 -24.75 20.73 -45.62
C LEU A 59 -25.13 20.59 -44.14
N PRO A 60 -26.39 20.84 -43.70
CA PRO A 60 -26.73 20.72 -42.29
C PRO A 60 -26.59 19.29 -41.77
N ARG A 61 -26.87 18.28 -42.61
CA ARG A 61 -26.68 16.88 -42.23
C ARG A 61 -25.20 16.57 -41.98
N ILE A 62 -24.29 17.02 -42.83
CA ILE A 62 -22.84 16.83 -42.62
C ILE A 62 -22.36 17.62 -41.39
N ALA A 63 -22.86 18.84 -41.21
CA ALA A 63 -22.56 19.66 -40.03
C ALA A 63 -22.97 18.96 -38.73
N SER A 64 -24.19 18.40 -38.66
CA SER A 64 -24.66 17.67 -37.48
C SER A 64 -23.79 16.46 -37.13
N ILE A 65 -23.29 15.74 -38.14
CA ILE A 65 -22.41 14.57 -37.94
C ILE A 65 -21.04 15.03 -37.43
N ARG A 66 -20.52 16.14 -37.96
CA ARG A 66 -19.27 16.73 -37.51
C ARG A 66 -19.38 17.16 -36.05
N SER A 67 -20.40 17.94 -35.68
CA SER A 67 -20.60 18.40 -34.31
C SER A 67 -20.75 17.23 -33.33
N LYS A 68 -21.50 16.18 -33.69
CA LYS A 68 -21.61 14.98 -32.85
C LYS A 68 -20.28 14.25 -32.67
N ARG A 69 -19.42 14.23 -33.69
CA ARG A 69 -18.08 13.65 -33.59
C ARG A 69 -17.15 14.49 -32.72
N GLU A 70 -17.21 15.81 -32.87
CA GLU A 70 -16.46 16.76 -32.03
C GLU A 70 -16.86 16.61 -30.56
N GLU A 71 -18.16 16.57 -30.26
CA GLU A 71 -18.69 16.34 -28.91
C GLU A 71 -18.16 15.03 -28.30
N LEU A 72 -18.23 13.91 -29.05
CA LEU A 72 -17.70 12.62 -28.58
C LEU A 72 -16.19 12.63 -28.33
N ILE A 73 -15.43 13.39 -29.13
CA ILE A 73 -13.98 13.53 -28.96
C ILE A 73 -13.70 14.34 -27.71
N ASP A 74 -14.39 15.48 -27.54
CA ASP A 74 -14.23 16.35 -26.38
C ASP A 74 -14.63 15.64 -25.09
N ASP A 75 -15.73 14.89 -25.11
CA ASP A 75 -16.16 14.04 -23.99
C ASP A 75 -15.08 13.02 -23.63
N CYS A 76 -14.56 12.29 -24.62
CA CYS A 76 -13.49 11.30 -24.40
C CYS A 76 -12.21 11.95 -23.83
N ILE A 77 -11.83 13.13 -24.34
CA ILE A 77 -10.68 13.89 -23.81
C ILE A 77 -10.94 14.33 -22.38
N SER A 78 -12.14 14.84 -22.08
CA SER A 78 -12.50 15.29 -20.73
C SER A 78 -12.49 14.13 -19.73
N GLU A 79 -13.02 12.98 -20.13
CA GLU A 79 -13.05 11.77 -19.33
C GLU A 79 -11.65 11.20 -19.12
N SER A 80 -10.82 11.18 -20.16
CA SER A 80 -9.41 10.78 -20.04
C SER A 80 -8.65 11.69 -19.08
N LYS A 81 -8.87 13.01 -19.13
CA LYS A 81 -8.29 13.96 -18.16
C LYS A 81 -8.79 13.70 -16.74
N ARG A 82 -10.09 13.42 -16.56
CA ARG A 82 -10.66 13.10 -15.24
C ARG A 82 -10.02 11.84 -14.67
N ILE A 83 -9.92 10.78 -15.46
CA ILE A 83 -9.28 9.52 -15.07
C ILE A 83 -7.80 9.75 -14.72
N ASN A 84 -7.06 10.54 -15.51
CA ASN A 84 -5.66 10.86 -15.20
C ASN A 84 -5.52 11.60 -13.88
N ASN A 85 -6.37 12.61 -13.62
CA ASN A 85 -6.37 13.34 -12.35
C ASN A 85 -6.73 12.43 -11.16
N GLU A 86 -7.66 11.49 -11.34
CA GLU A 86 -8.00 10.50 -10.31
C GLU A 86 -6.83 9.55 -10.03
N ILE A 87 -6.13 9.10 -11.08
CA ILE A 87 -4.91 8.29 -10.93
C ILE A 87 -3.83 9.08 -10.19
N GLU A 88 -3.56 10.33 -10.56
CA GLU A 88 -2.59 11.18 -9.86
C GLU A 88 -2.94 11.34 -8.37
N THR A 89 -4.22 11.56 -8.07
CA THR A 89 -4.70 11.66 -6.69
C THR A 89 -4.53 10.34 -5.93
N ILE A 90 -4.83 9.21 -6.56
CA ILE A 90 -4.65 7.88 -5.96
C ILE A 90 -3.17 7.60 -5.72
N VAL A 91 -2.29 7.92 -6.67
CA VAL A 91 -0.83 7.76 -6.53
C VAL A 91 -0.32 8.61 -5.38
N ALA A 92 -0.69 9.89 -5.31
CA ALA A 92 -0.29 10.78 -4.23
C ALA A 92 -0.77 10.26 -2.85
N LYS A 93 -2.00 9.72 -2.78
CA LYS A 93 -2.53 9.11 -1.56
C LYS A 93 -1.75 7.84 -1.19
N MET A 94 -1.46 6.97 -2.16
CA MET A 94 -0.68 5.75 -1.93
C MET A 94 0.74 6.07 -1.44
N GLU A 95 1.39 7.08 -2.01
CA GLU A 95 2.71 7.53 -1.55
C GLU A 95 2.65 8.04 -0.10
N ASN A 96 1.66 8.86 0.24
CA ASN A 96 1.46 9.33 1.60
C ASN A 96 1.16 8.18 2.58
N ASP A 97 0.29 7.25 2.20
CA ASP A 97 -0.04 6.08 3.02
C ASP A 97 1.20 5.20 3.26
N LEU A 98 2.07 5.06 2.25
CA LEU A 98 3.33 4.33 2.35
C LEU A 98 4.33 5.05 3.28
N GLU A 99 4.46 6.37 3.14
CA GLU A 99 5.31 7.18 4.03
C GLU A 99 4.84 7.08 5.48
N ARG A 100 3.54 7.26 5.75
CA ARG A 100 2.97 7.09 7.10
C ARG A 100 3.18 5.69 7.65
N ALA A 101 2.98 4.66 6.85
CA ALA A 101 3.22 3.28 7.28
C ALA A 101 4.69 3.02 7.62
N LYS A 102 5.63 3.63 6.90
CA LYS A 102 7.07 3.57 7.23
C LYS A 102 7.39 4.28 8.54
N GLU A 103 6.86 5.49 8.74
CA GLU A 103 7.04 6.23 9.99
C GLU A 103 6.48 5.46 11.19
N GLU A 104 5.26 4.92 11.07
CA GLU A 104 4.64 4.09 12.10
C GLU A 104 5.45 2.83 12.39
N PHE A 105 5.99 2.19 11.35
CA PHE A 105 6.87 1.03 11.49
C PHE A 105 8.15 1.40 12.25
N ASP A 106 8.83 2.49 11.88
CA ASP A 106 10.06 2.92 12.55
C ASP A 106 9.81 3.28 14.02
N ILE A 107 8.68 3.96 14.31
CA ILE A 107 8.25 4.25 15.68
C ILE A 107 8.00 2.95 16.45
N ALA A 108 7.30 1.98 15.85
CA ALA A 108 6.98 0.72 16.49
C ALA A 108 8.24 -0.11 16.79
N ILE A 109 9.18 -0.17 15.85
CA ILE A 109 10.46 -0.86 16.01
C ILE A 109 11.29 -0.19 17.12
N LYS A 110 11.40 1.14 17.10
CA LYS A 110 12.13 1.87 18.14
C LYS A 110 11.51 1.65 19.51
N LYS A 111 10.18 1.74 19.62
CA LYS A 111 9.46 1.48 20.87
C LYS A 111 9.69 0.06 21.37
N ALA A 112 9.59 -0.94 20.50
CA ALA A 112 9.84 -2.34 20.87
C ALA A 112 11.29 -2.56 21.32
N TYR A 113 12.25 -1.90 20.67
CA TYR A 113 13.66 -1.95 21.06
C TYR A 113 13.89 -1.32 22.44
N ASP A 114 13.36 -0.11 22.68
CA ASP A 114 13.50 0.60 23.95
C ASP A 114 12.84 -0.18 25.10
N GLN A 115 11.64 -0.72 24.88
CA GLN A 115 10.96 -1.59 25.86
C GLN A 115 11.74 -2.86 26.16
N ASN A 116 12.30 -3.51 25.15
CA ASN A 116 13.14 -4.69 25.36
C ASN A 116 14.38 -4.34 26.16
N LYS A 117 15.03 -3.21 25.86
CA LYS A 117 16.19 -2.72 26.59
C LYS A 117 15.86 -2.47 28.07
N GLU A 118 14.76 -1.78 28.37
CA GLU A 118 14.29 -1.56 29.75
C GLU A 118 14.06 -2.88 30.49
N ILE A 119 13.39 -3.85 29.85
CA ILE A 119 13.16 -5.19 30.43
C ILE A 119 14.49 -5.91 30.71
N TYR A 120 15.48 -5.78 29.82
CA TYR A 120 16.80 -6.38 30.04
C TYR A 120 17.53 -5.72 31.21
N GLU A 121 17.52 -4.40 31.30
CA GLU A 121 18.13 -3.65 32.40
C GLU A 121 17.47 -4.00 33.74
N GLU A 122 16.14 -4.08 33.79
CA GLU A 122 15.38 -4.51 34.97
C GLU A 122 15.74 -5.94 35.37
N LYS A 123 15.79 -6.88 34.41
CA LYS A 123 16.18 -8.28 34.69
C LYS A 123 17.60 -8.38 35.23
N ILE A 124 18.56 -7.62 34.69
CA ILE A 124 19.94 -7.60 35.19
C ILE A 124 19.94 -7.09 36.64
N LYS A 125 19.19 -6.04 36.94
CA LYS A 125 19.07 -5.50 38.29
C LYS A 125 18.47 -6.52 39.26
N LEU A 126 17.37 -7.17 38.91
CA LEU A 126 16.72 -8.20 39.72
C LEU A 126 17.64 -9.41 39.96
N ILE A 127 18.40 -9.83 38.95
CA ILE A 127 19.39 -10.91 39.09
C ILE A 127 20.48 -10.51 40.08
N ASN A 128 21.01 -9.30 39.99
CA ASN A 128 22.04 -8.81 40.91
C ASN A 128 21.52 -8.70 42.34
N GLU A 129 20.31 -8.16 42.54
CA GLU A 129 19.66 -8.09 43.86
C GLU A 129 19.43 -9.50 44.44
N GLY A 130 18.95 -10.44 43.62
CA GLY A 130 18.78 -11.84 44.00
C GLY A 130 20.11 -12.51 44.39
N PHE A 131 21.19 -12.19 43.67
CA PHE A 131 22.52 -12.71 43.93
C PHE A 131 23.08 -12.18 45.26
N GLU A 132 22.99 -10.88 45.52
CA GLU A 132 23.44 -10.28 46.79
C GLU A 132 22.61 -10.80 47.97
N ASN A 133 21.30 -10.94 47.83
CA ASN A 133 20.45 -11.54 48.86
C ASN A 133 20.85 -12.99 49.18
N LYS A 134 21.17 -13.77 48.14
CA LYS A 134 21.62 -15.17 48.32
C LYS A 134 22.99 -15.23 48.99
N LYS A 135 23.91 -14.32 48.67
CA LYS A 135 25.21 -14.17 49.31
C LYS A 135 25.08 -13.80 50.79
N VAL A 136 24.21 -12.85 51.13
CA VAL A 136 23.93 -12.46 52.52
C VAL A 136 23.34 -13.64 53.30
N LYS A 137 22.33 -14.33 52.76
CA LYS A 137 21.73 -15.51 53.40
C LYS A 137 22.75 -16.63 53.60
N LEU A 138 23.61 -16.88 52.61
CA LEU A 138 24.66 -17.89 52.72
C LEU A 138 25.70 -17.52 53.79
N SER A 139 26.13 -16.26 53.83
CA SER A 139 27.06 -15.74 54.85
C SER A 139 26.47 -15.86 56.26
N LYS A 140 25.18 -15.53 56.43
CA LYS A 140 24.47 -15.72 57.70
C LYS A 140 24.41 -17.19 58.11
N ASN A 141 23.97 -18.07 57.22
CA ASN A 141 23.93 -19.51 57.49
C ASN A 141 25.32 -20.07 57.83
N PHE A 142 26.37 -19.58 57.18
CA PHE A 142 27.75 -19.97 57.48
C PHE A 142 28.19 -19.51 58.87
N LEU A 143 27.81 -18.30 59.28
CA LEU A 143 28.08 -17.77 60.62
C LEU A 143 27.30 -18.55 61.69
N ASP A 144 26.02 -18.83 61.45
CA ASP A 144 25.17 -19.62 62.35
C ASP A 144 25.73 -21.04 62.50
N SER A 145 26.12 -21.69 61.39
CA SER A 145 26.76 -23.01 61.41
C SER A 145 28.11 -22.99 62.15
N LYS A 146 28.92 -21.94 61.96
CA LYS A 146 30.17 -21.76 62.69
C LYS A 146 29.92 -21.64 64.20
N ASN A 147 28.94 -20.83 64.60
CA ASN A 147 28.57 -20.66 66.00
C ASN A 147 28.04 -21.96 66.63
N ASP A 148 27.24 -22.73 65.89
CA ASP A 148 26.75 -24.04 66.33
C ASP A 148 27.88 -25.05 66.49
N ILE A 149 28.85 -25.06 65.56
CA ILE A 149 30.06 -25.89 65.69
C ILE A 149 30.85 -25.46 66.94
N THR A 150 31.11 -24.17 67.13
CA THR A 150 31.86 -23.66 68.29
C THR A 150 31.17 -23.98 69.61
N LYS A 151 29.84 -23.92 69.71
CA LYS A 151 29.11 -24.34 70.92
C LYS A 151 29.19 -25.83 71.17
N ASN A 152 29.08 -26.64 70.11
CA ASN A 152 29.03 -28.09 70.24
C ASN A 152 30.42 -28.75 70.31
N ILE A 153 31.51 -28.06 69.91
CA ILE A 153 32.87 -28.63 69.90
C ILE A 153 33.31 -29.09 71.29
N GLN A 154 32.92 -28.32 72.33
CA GLN A 154 33.19 -28.66 73.72
C GLN A 154 32.45 -29.94 74.11
N LYS A 155 31.16 -30.02 73.78
CA LYS A 155 30.33 -31.20 74.05
C LYS A 155 30.84 -32.45 73.32
N TYR A 156 31.23 -32.33 72.06
CA TYR A 156 31.80 -33.44 71.29
C TYR A 156 33.14 -33.89 71.85
N SER A 157 34.02 -32.95 72.24
CA SER A 157 35.32 -33.26 72.86
C SER A 157 35.16 -33.99 74.19
N ILE A 158 34.25 -33.54 75.05
CA ILE A 158 33.95 -34.21 76.33
C ILE A 158 33.36 -35.60 76.07
N SER A 159 32.41 -35.71 75.14
CA SER A 159 31.83 -37.01 74.79
C SER A 159 32.86 -37.97 74.23
N LEU A 160 33.83 -37.50 73.44
CA LEU A 160 34.91 -38.33 72.91
C LEU A 160 35.86 -38.78 74.03
N SER A 161 36.24 -37.88 74.93
CA SER A 161 37.03 -38.19 76.12
C SER A 161 36.33 -39.21 77.03
N ASP A 162 35.02 -39.06 77.24
CA ASP A 162 34.20 -40.02 78.00
C ASP A 162 34.19 -41.41 77.33
N GLN A 163 34.07 -41.47 75.99
CA GLN A 163 34.14 -42.71 75.24
C GLN A 163 35.52 -43.38 75.35
N ILE A 164 36.60 -42.60 75.20
CA ILE A 164 37.98 -43.09 75.37
C ILE A 164 38.18 -43.63 76.79
N TYR A 165 37.71 -42.90 77.80
CA TYR A 165 37.79 -43.33 79.20
C TYR A 165 37.05 -44.64 79.43
N GLN A 166 35.82 -44.77 78.91
CA GLN A 166 35.05 -46.01 79.02
C GLN A 166 35.75 -47.20 78.35
N ILE A 167 36.39 -46.99 77.20
CA ILE A 167 37.12 -48.06 76.48
C ILE A 167 38.36 -48.51 77.29
N ILE A 168 39.10 -47.57 77.90
CA ILE A 168 40.34 -47.88 78.63
C ILE A 168 40.06 -48.42 80.03
N MET A 169 39.16 -47.78 80.78
CA MET A 169 38.93 -48.05 82.21
C MET A 169 37.78 -49.03 82.48
N LYS A 170 36.97 -49.38 81.46
CA LYS A 170 35.76 -50.22 81.58
C LYS A 170 34.71 -49.72 82.58
N GLU A 171 34.78 -48.46 82.98
CA GLU A 171 33.89 -47.82 83.98
C GLU A 171 33.25 -46.55 83.40
N LYS A 172 31.99 -46.27 83.78
CA LYS A 172 31.21 -45.14 83.24
C LYS A 172 31.38 -43.88 84.08
N ILE A 173 32.10 -42.91 83.54
CA ILE A 173 32.12 -41.53 84.07
C ILE A 173 31.53 -40.60 83.01
N LYS A 174 30.85 -39.53 83.47
CA LYS A 174 30.34 -38.45 82.63
C LYS A 174 31.12 -37.18 82.94
N GLY A 175 31.84 -36.66 81.95
CA GLY A 175 32.56 -35.38 82.07
C GLY A 175 31.60 -34.18 82.10
N ASN A 176 32.01 -33.10 82.79
CA ASN A 176 31.28 -31.84 82.89
C ASN A 176 31.96 -30.74 82.06
N VAL A 177 31.16 -29.89 81.40
CA VAL A 177 31.60 -28.71 80.63
C VAL A 177 32.42 -27.75 81.50
N ASN A 178 32.09 -27.63 82.79
CA ASN A 178 32.80 -26.74 83.71
C ASN A 178 34.24 -27.21 84.03
N ASP A 179 34.50 -28.51 83.96
CA ASP A 179 35.84 -29.07 84.19
C ASP A 179 36.71 -28.94 82.94
N PHE A 180 36.11 -29.03 81.75
CA PHE A 180 36.80 -28.77 80.48
C PHE A 180 37.29 -27.31 80.40
N ASN A 181 36.44 -26.33 80.72
CA ASN A 181 36.79 -24.90 80.67
C ASN A 181 37.95 -24.56 81.62
N LYS A 182 38.04 -25.20 82.79
CA LYS A 182 39.17 -25.06 83.73
C LYS A 182 40.51 -25.59 83.20
N ILE A 183 40.48 -26.57 82.30
CA ILE A 183 41.67 -27.22 81.73
C ILE A 183 42.20 -26.44 80.52
N VAL A 184 41.32 -25.83 79.72
CA VAL A 184 41.68 -25.11 78.48
C VAL A 184 42.10 -23.66 78.75
N GLY A 185 41.76 -23.09 79.91
CA GLY A 185 42.28 -21.78 80.34
C GLY A 185 41.55 -20.57 79.77
N GLU A 186 40.25 -20.65 79.48
CA GLU A 186 39.41 -19.47 79.25
C GLU A 186 38.82 -18.99 80.59
N ASP A 187 39.63 -18.25 81.36
CA ASP A 187 39.10 -17.22 82.26
C ASP A 187 39.14 -15.90 81.49
N SER A 188 37.96 -15.29 81.26
CA SER A 188 37.64 -14.02 80.56
C SER A 188 37.20 -14.14 79.10
#